data_AF-A0A1R1JUI1-F1
#
_entry.id   AF-A0A1R1JUI1-F1
#
_cell.length_a   1.000
_cell.length_b   1.000
_cell.length_c   1.000
_cell.angle_alpha   90.00
_cell.angle_beta   90.00
_cell.angle_gamma   90.00
#
_symmetry.space_group_name_H-M   'P 1'
#
loop_
_entity.id
_entity.type
_entity.pdbx_description
1 polymer ?
#
loop_
_entity_poly.entity_id
_entity_poly.type
_entity_poly.pdbx_seq_one_letter_code
_entity_poly.pdbx_strand_id
1 'polypeptide(L)' 'MNNNGILEQVGGSYVAEAIKTLPPAVTAEDRDHFVEIDAGHTGRVRLTFRKQKAKRGKFSHWFWQAKRADRADML' A
#
# COMPACT_ATOMS: atom_id res chain seq x y z
N MET A 1 -16.54 8.50 -3.30
CA MET A 1 -16.32 8.20 -1.87
C MET A 1 -14.99 7.47 -1.74
N ASN A 2 -14.03 8.04 -1.01
CA ASN A 2 -12.72 7.43 -0.83
C ASN A 2 -12.87 6.20 0.05
N ASN A 3 -12.61 5.01 -0.50
CA ASN A 3 -12.64 3.76 0.25
C ASN A 3 -11.26 3.44 0.86
N ASN A 4 -10.65 4.42 1.53
CA ASN A 4 -9.27 4.36 2.06
C ASN A 4 -9.15 3.77 3.48
N GLY A 5 -10.28 3.47 4.14
CA GLY A 5 -10.27 2.92 5.49
C GLY A 5 -9.56 3.87 6.48
N ILE A 6 -8.68 3.33 7.31
CA ILE A 6 -7.89 4.12 8.28
C ILE A 6 -6.53 4.56 7.74
N LEU A 7 -6.31 4.55 6.42
CA LEU A 7 -4.99 4.83 5.83
C LEU A 7 -4.43 6.21 6.23
N GLU A 8 -5.29 7.21 6.40
CA GLU A 8 -4.90 8.55 6.86
C GLU A 8 -4.34 8.59 8.29
N GLN A 9 -4.61 7.56 9.09
CA GLN A 9 -4.08 7.39 10.45
C GLN A 9 -2.76 6.62 10.47
N VAL A 10 -2.36 6.00 9.34
CA VAL A 10 -1.10 5.26 9.24
C VAL A 10 0.01 6.23 8.82
N GLY A 11 1.03 6.35 9.66
CA GLY A 11 2.18 7.21 9.36
C GLY A 11 2.87 6.82 8.04
N GLY A 12 3.24 7.82 7.23
CA GLY A 12 3.82 7.58 5.90
C GLY A 12 5.11 6.77 5.91
N SER A 13 5.90 6.82 6.99
CA SER A 13 7.08 5.98 7.19
C SER A 13 6.74 4.49 7.24
N TYR A 14 5.67 4.12 7.94
CA TYR A 14 5.20 2.73 8.01
C TYR A 14 4.74 2.22 6.64
N VAL A 15 4.06 3.07 5.86
CA VAL A 15 3.68 2.75 4.47
C VAL A 15 4.92 2.57 3.60
N ALA A 16 5.92 3.44 3.75
CA ALA A 16 7.16 3.37 2.99
C ALA A 16 7.98 2.10 3.29
N GLU A 17 8.04 1.67 4.56
CA GLU A 17 8.66 0.39 4.94
C GLU A 17 7.87 -0.81 4.38
N ALA A 18 6.54 -0.80 4.47
CA ALA A 18 5.70 -1.86 3.91
C ALA A 18 5.86 -2.02 2.39
N ILE A 19 6.05 -0.92 1.65
CA ILE A 19 6.29 -0.98 0.20
C ILE A 19 7.53 -1.82 -0.14
N LYS A 20 8.55 -1.84 0.71
CA LYS A 20 9.81 -2.58 0.47
C LYS A 20 9.62 -4.10 0.51
N THR A 21 8.54 -4.60 1.09
CA THR A 21 8.24 -6.05 1.14
C THR A 21 7.49 -6.54 -0.09
N LEU A 22 7.03 -5.63 -0.96
CA LEU A 22 6.33 -5.98 -2.19
C LEU A 22 7.34 -6.34 -3.30
N PRO A 23 6.94 -7.22 -4.24
CA PRO A 23 7.75 -7.44 -5.44
C PRO A 23 7.90 -6.14 -6.25
N PRO A 24 8.89 -6.06 -7.16
CA PRO A 24 9.01 -4.94 -8.09
C PRO A 24 7.69 -4.71 -8.85
N ALA A 25 7.18 -3.48 -8.83
CA ALA A 25 5.85 -3.16 -9.38
C ALA A 25 5.72 -3.46 -10.88
N VAL A 26 6.82 -3.45 -11.62
CA VAL A 26 6.86 -3.75 -13.07
C VAL A 26 6.53 -5.21 -13.38
N THR A 27 6.90 -6.15 -12.50
CA THR A 27 6.71 -7.60 -12.71
C THR A 27 5.58 -8.18 -11.87
N ALA A 28 5.04 -7.42 -10.92
CA ALA A 28 3.95 -7.87 -10.07
C ALA A 28 2.65 -8.09 -10.85
N GLU A 29 1.86 -9.07 -10.41
CA GLU A 29 0.51 -9.31 -10.92
C GLU A 29 -0.38 -8.07 -10.76
N ASP A 30 -1.30 -7.85 -11.70
CA ASP A 30 -2.27 -6.76 -11.65
C ASP A 30 -3.47 -7.09 -10.74
N ARG A 31 -3.17 -7.23 -9.45
CA ARG A 31 -4.13 -7.45 -8.37
C ARG A 31 -3.80 -6.57 -7.18
N ASP A 32 -4.66 -6.65 -6.17
CA ASP A 32 -4.38 -6.05 -4.88
C ASP A 32 -3.35 -6.89 -4.13
N HIS A 33 -2.40 -6.23 -3.48
CA HIS A 33 -1.40 -6.87 -2.64
C HIS A 33 -1.58 -6.39 -1.20
N PHE A 34 -1.53 -7.32 -0.26
CA PHE A 34 -1.75 -7.02 1.15
C PHE A 34 -0.45 -7.14 1.94
N VAL A 35 -0.21 -6.19 2.82
CA VAL A 35 0.90 -6.25 3.78
C VAL A 35 0.35 -5.93 5.16
N GLU A 36 0.61 -6.82 6.12
CA GLU A 36 0.32 -6.55 7.52
C GLU A 36 1.56 -6.02 8.23
N ILE A 37 1.38 -4.93 8.99
CA ILE A 37 2.45 -4.31 9.76
C ILE A 37 1.95 -3.87 11.13
N ASP A 38 2.86 -3.67 12.06
CA ASP A 38 2.64 -2.86 13.26
C ASP A 38 2.90 -1.38 12.90
N ALA A 39 1.87 -0.53 13.06
CA ALA A 39 1.93 0.90 12.77
C ALA A 39 2.03 1.76 14.05
N GLY A 40 2.60 1.22 15.13
CA GLY A 40 2.80 1.91 16.39
C GLY A 40 1.47 2.19 17.08
N HIS A 41 1.16 3.47 17.36
CA HIS A 41 -0.05 3.85 18.08
C HIS A 41 -1.36 3.47 17.35
N THR A 42 -1.30 3.28 16.02
CA THR A 42 -2.46 2.85 15.22
C THR A 42 -2.78 1.36 15.42
N GLY A 43 -1.85 0.58 15.97
CA GLY A 43 -1.97 -0.87 16.15
C GLY A 43 -1.57 -1.65 14.90
N ARG A 44 -1.99 -2.92 14.84
CA ARG A 44 -1.69 -3.79 13.69
C ARG A 44 -2.66 -3.45 12.56
N VAL A 45 -2.12 -3.23 11.37
CA VAL A 45 -2.92 -2.82 10.21
C VAL A 45 -2.61 -3.68 9.00
N ARG A 46 -3.63 -3.95 8.19
CA ARG A 46 -3.49 -4.53 6.86
C ARG A 46 -3.59 -3.41 5.82
N LEU A 47 -2.49 -3.18 5.12
CA LEU A 47 -2.40 -2.25 4.00
C LEU A 47 -2.74 -2.96 2.69
N THR A 48 -3.60 -2.33 1.89
CA THR A 48 -3.89 -2.76 0.52
C THR A 48 -3.14 -1.88 -0.46
N PHE A 49 -2.29 -2.48 -1.27
CA PHE A 49 -1.51 -1.83 -2.32
C PHE A 49 -2.02 -2.21 -3.71
N ARG A 50 -2.02 -1.23 -4.62
CA ARG A 50 -2.24 -1.44 -6.05
C ARG A 50 -1.06 -0.89 -6.83
N LYS A 51 -0.58 -1.65 -7.82
CA LYS A 51 0.41 -1.11 -8.77
C LYS A 51 -0.26 -0.04 -9.63
N GLN A 52 0.43 1.06 -9.86
CA GLN A 52 -0.03 2.17 -10.68
C GLN A 52 0.99 2.43 -11.78
N LYS A 53 0.52 2.96 -12.91
CA LYS A 53 1.37 3.35 -14.03
C LYS A 53 1.32 4.86 -14.20
N ALA A 54 2.45 5.53 -14.05
CA ALA A 54 2.62 6.91 -14.49
C ALA A 54 3.24 6.92 -15.89
N LYS A 55 2.71 7.75 -16.80
CA LYS A 55 3.25 7.95 -18.15
C LYS A 55 3.66 9.40 -18.33
N ARG A 56 4.88 9.63 -18.83
CA ARG A 56 5.37 10.95 -19.25
C ARG A 56 6.04 10.82 -20.61
N GLY A 57 5.37 11.32 -21.65
CA GLY A 57 5.82 11.14 -23.03
C GLY A 57 5.98 9.66 -23.39
N LYS A 58 7.18 9.27 -23.82
CA LYS A 58 7.53 7.89 -24.16
C LYS A 58 7.88 7.01 -22.94
N PHE A 59 8.05 7.60 -21.77
CA PHE A 59 8.46 6.87 -20.56
C PHE A 59 7.24 6.45 -19.73
N SER A 60 7.33 5.25 -19.15
CA SER A 60 6.37 4.73 -18.18
C SER A 60 7.11 4.27 -16.93
N HIS A 61 6.54 4.55 -15.76
CA HIS A 61 7.03 4.07 -14.48
C HIS A 61 5.92 3.35 -13.73
N TRP A 62 6.24 2.16 -13.20
CA TRP A 62 5.35 1.40 -12.35
C TRP A 62 5.74 1.60 -10.90
N PHE A 63 4.76 1.88 -10.04
CA PHE A 63 4.99 2.11 -8.61
C PHE A 63 3.83 1.57 -7.79
N TRP A 64 4.07 1.33 -6.51
CA TRP A 64 3.02 0.94 -5.56
C TRP A 64 2.31 2.17 -5.01
N GLN A 65 0.98 2.09 -4.92
CA GLN A 65 0.16 3.06 -4.20
C GLN A 65 -0.62 2.32 -3.11
N ALA A 66 -0.50 2.78 -1.87
CA ALA A 66 -1.41 2.36 -0.80
C ALA A 66 -2.81 2.92 -1.10
N LYS A 67 -3.80 2.03 -1.18
CA LYS A 67 -5.20 2.37 -1.50
C LYS A 67 -6.08 2.42 -0.26
N ARG A 68 -5.78 1.57 0.73
CA ARG A 68 -6.59 1.36 1.92
C ARG A 68 -5.74 0.82 3.06
N ALA A 69 -6.15 1.13 4.29
CA ALA A 69 -5.70 0.40 5.47
C ALA A 69 -6.93 -0.04 6.29
N ASP A 70 -6.90 -1.26 6.82
CA ASP A 70 -7.86 -1.77 7.78
C ASP A 70 -7.13 -2.17 9.07
N ARG A 71 -7.77 -2.07 10.23
CA ARG A 71 -7.23 -2.70 11.45
C ARG A 71 -7.18 -4.21 11.24
N ALA A 72 -6.06 -4.82 11.61
CA ALA A 72 -5.90 -6.27 11.60
C ALA A 72 -6.30 -6.91 12.94
N ASP A 73 -6.74 -6.08 13.89
CA ASP A 73 -7.11 -6.49 15.25
C ASP A 73 -8.55 -7.05 15.25
N MET A 74 -8.69 -8.34 14.92
CA MET A 74 -9.71 -9.33 15.32
C MET A 74 -9.90 -10.36 14.19
N LEU A 75 -9.36 -11.55 14.41
CA LEU A 75 -10.06 -12.80 14.09
C LEU A 75 -10.71 -13.31 15.38
#